data_AF-A0A7R7TG67-F1
#
_entry.id   AF-A0A7R7TG67-F1
#
_cell.length_a   1.000
_cell.length_b   1.000
_cell.length_c   1.000
_cell.angle_alpha   90.00
_cell.angle_beta   90.00
_cell.angle_gamma   90.00
#
_symmetry.space_group_name_H-M   'P 1'
#
loop_
_entity.id
_entity.type
_entity.pdbx_description
1 polymer ?
#
loop_
_entity_poly.entity_id
_entity_poly.type
_entity_poly.pdbx_seq_one_letter_code
_entity_poly.pdbx_strand_id
1 'polypeptide(L)'
;METSVKGVEALVGVMEAAQEYREALEQVDPRVPRSFVRLFIPTKFDARTLGDNRVLEKIAGLEDLAPVASPIAYRPGPHRRATERAVPLQLVGDRQAREEVERLAEEFLQRVVAQDAVREGVLEEVAE
;
A
#
# COMPACT_ATOMS: atom_id res chain seq x y z
N MET A 1 -2.87 4.59 -1.77
CA MET A 1 -3.65 5.85 -1.64
C MET A 1 -2.76 7.05 -1.94
N GLU A 2 -3.35 8.19 -2.31
CA GLU A 2 -2.61 9.44 -2.45
C GLU A 2 -2.31 10.04 -1.08
N THR A 3 -1.06 10.51 -0.86
CA THR A 3 -0.64 11.20 0.36
C THR A 3 -1.19 12.63 0.38
N SER A 4 -2.51 12.77 0.51
CA SER A 4 -3.19 14.05 0.67
C SER A 4 -4.30 13.94 1.72
N VAL A 5 -4.75 15.08 2.26
CA VAL A 5 -5.85 15.13 3.24
C VAL A 5 -7.11 14.46 2.67
N LYS A 6 -7.46 14.78 1.42
CA LYS A 6 -8.59 14.15 0.72
C LYS A 6 -8.38 12.65 0.51
N GLY A 7 -7.15 12.22 0.25
CA GLY A 7 -6.81 10.80 0.13
C GLY A 7 -7.05 10.03 1.44
N VAL A 8 -6.71 10.63 2.58
CA VAL A 8 -6.97 10.06 3.91
C VAL A 8 -8.46 10.08 4.25
N GLU A 9 -9.17 11.18 3.97
CA GLU A 9 -10.62 11.26 4.18
C GLU A 9 -11.37 10.22 3.34
N ALA A 10 -11.00 10.07 2.07
CA ALA A 10 -11.57 9.06 1.19
C ALA A 10 -11.29 7.63 1.68
N LEU A 11 -10.15 7.40 2.34
CA LEU A 11 -9.83 6.09 2.90
C LEU A 11 -10.86 5.67 3.94
N VAL A 12 -11.29 6.57 4.82
CA VAL A 12 -12.26 6.24 5.88
C VAL A 12 -13.52 5.63 5.26
N GLY A 13 -14.09 6.26 4.23
CA GLY A 13 -15.26 5.73 3.54
C GLY A 13 -15.01 4.39 2.83
N VAL A 14 -13.81 4.17 2.28
CA VAL A 14 -13.43 2.87 1.70
C VAL A 14 -13.36 1.78 2.76
N MET A 15 -12.80 2.09 3.94
CA MET A 15 -12.70 1.16 5.06
C MET A 15 -14.08 0.81 5.63
N GLU A 16 -14.97 1.78 5.78
CA GLU A 16 -16.36 1.58 6.22
C GLU A 16 -17.11 0.66 5.24
N ALA A 17 -17.08 0.98 3.94
CA ALA A 17 -17.74 0.15 2.93
C ALA A 17 -17.17 -1.27 2.86
N ALA A 18 -15.84 -1.42 3.00
CA ALA A 18 -15.19 -2.72 3.03
C ALA A 18 -15.62 -3.55 4.25
N GLN A 19 -15.75 -2.91 5.42
CA GLN A 19 -16.19 -3.55 6.65
C GLN A 19 -17.66 -3.98 6.57
N GLU A 20 -18.56 -3.11 6.10
CA GLU A 20 -19.97 -3.45 5.90
C GLU A 20 -20.14 -4.64 4.96
N TYR A 21 -19.39 -4.63 3.85
CA TYR A 21 -19.41 -5.73 2.89
C TYR A 21 -18.89 -7.05 3.51
N ARG A 22 -17.83 -6.96 4.32
CA ARG A 22 -17.26 -8.11 5.03
C ARG A 22 -18.27 -8.73 6.01
N GLU A 23 -18.93 -7.90 6.80
CA GLU A 23 -19.94 -8.33 7.79
C GLU A 23 -21.14 -9.01 7.11
N ALA A 24 -21.57 -8.49 5.96
CA ALA A 24 -22.62 -9.11 5.17
C ALA A 24 -22.18 -10.47 4.60
N LEU A 25 -20.95 -10.58 4.09
CA LEU A 25 -20.41 -11.83 3.56
C LEU A 25 -20.21 -12.90 4.64
N GLU A 26 -19.83 -12.50 5.86
CA GLU A 26 -19.62 -13.41 6.99
C GLU A 26 -20.90 -14.19 7.36
N GLN A 27 -22.10 -13.65 7.06
CA GLN A 27 -23.37 -14.37 7.23
C GLN A 27 -23.53 -15.55 6.27
N VAL A 28 -22.77 -15.58 5.18
CA VAL A 28 -22.86 -16.57 4.10
C VAL A 28 -21.66 -17.52 4.09
N ASP A 29 -20.45 -17.00 4.34
CA ASP A 29 -19.23 -17.79 4.44
C ASP A 29 -18.40 -17.34 5.66
N PRO A 30 -18.27 -18.17 6.72
CA PRO A 30 -17.49 -17.82 7.90
C PRO A 30 -15.97 -17.79 7.64
N ARG A 31 -15.50 -18.17 6.43
CA ARG A 31 -14.08 -18.11 6.04
C ARG A 31 -13.67 -16.75 5.48
N VAL A 32 -14.60 -15.78 5.42
CA VAL A 32 -14.32 -14.42 4.99
C VAL A 32 -13.17 -13.83 5.83
N PRO A 33 -12.15 -13.21 5.21
CA PRO A 33 -11.02 -12.67 5.95
C PRO A 33 -11.45 -11.53 6.87
N ARG A 34 -10.76 -11.37 8.00
CA ARG A 34 -11.00 -10.28 8.97
C ARG A 34 -10.88 -8.88 8.38
N SER A 35 -10.10 -8.71 7.31
CA SER A 35 -9.97 -7.47 6.54
C SER A 35 -9.69 -7.82 5.08
N PHE A 36 -10.23 -7.01 4.16
CA PHE A 36 -9.88 -7.05 2.74
C PHE A 36 -8.63 -6.23 2.41
N VAL A 37 -8.24 -5.31 3.29
CA VAL A 37 -7.06 -4.48 3.10
C VAL A 37 -5.83 -5.20 3.61
N ARG A 38 -4.81 -5.34 2.74
CA ARG A 38 -3.56 -6.06 3.04
C ARG A 38 -2.34 -5.16 3.18
N LEU A 39 -2.37 -3.98 2.55
CA LEU A 39 -1.24 -3.06 2.55
C LEU A 39 -1.73 -1.65 2.18
N PHE A 40 -1.30 -0.67 2.94
CA PHE A 40 -1.41 0.73 2.55
C PHE A 40 -0.14 1.16 1.84
N ILE A 41 -0.29 1.71 0.63
CA ILE A 41 0.84 2.25 -0.15
C ILE A 41 0.64 3.76 -0.28
N PRO A 42 1.41 4.58 0.46
CA PRO A 42 1.39 6.03 0.28
C PRO A 42 2.04 6.40 -1.06
N THR A 43 1.37 7.21 -1.86
CA THR A 43 1.83 7.60 -3.20
C THR A 43 1.75 9.09 -3.41
N LYS A 44 2.51 9.60 -4.39
CA LYS A 44 2.62 11.04 -4.72
C LYS A 44 3.11 11.90 -3.55
N PHE A 45 3.94 11.33 -2.69
CA PHE A 45 4.53 12.03 -1.56
C PHE A 45 5.65 13.00 -2.01
N ASP A 46 5.62 14.25 -1.53
CA ASP A 46 6.76 15.19 -1.64
C ASP A 46 7.30 15.55 -0.24
N ALA A 47 8.44 14.96 0.12
CA ALA A 47 9.13 15.17 1.40
C ALA A 47 9.47 16.63 1.71
N ARG A 48 9.50 17.51 0.70
CA ARG A 48 9.80 18.93 0.88
C ARG A 48 8.61 19.71 1.41
N THR A 49 7.41 19.13 1.40
CA THR A 49 6.20 19.81 1.85
C THR A 49 5.84 19.39 3.27
N LEU A 50 5.64 20.37 4.15
CA LEU A 50 5.17 20.09 5.52
C LEU A 50 3.78 19.45 5.54
N GLY A 51 2.95 19.75 4.53
CA GLY A 51 1.63 19.15 4.35
C GLY A 51 1.72 17.64 4.15
N ASP A 52 2.50 17.19 3.16
CA ASP A 52 2.59 15.76 2.85
C ASP A 52 3.26 14.98 3.98
N ASN A 53 4.24 15.56 4.67
CA ASN A 53 4.86 14.94 5.84
C ASN A 53 3.83 14.69 6.96
N ARG A 54 2.97 15.68 7.27
CA ARG A 54 1.88 15.50 8.26
C ARG A 54 0.85 14.46 7.82
N VAL A 55 0.57 14.37 6.52
CA VAL A 55 -0.34 13.36 5.99
C VAL A 55 0.31 11.97 6.09
N LEU A 56 1.60 11.86 5.81
CA LEU A 56 2.35 10.62 5.94
C LEU A 56 2.37 10.12 7.40
N GLU A 57 2.54 11.01 8.37
CA GLU A 57 2.41 10.69 9.80
C GLU A 57 1.02 10.13 10.15
N LYS A 58 -0.06 10.73 9.61
CA LYS A 58 -1.42 10.21 9.79
C LYS A 58 -1.60 8.83 9.16
N ILE A 59 -1.02 8.61 7.98
CA ILE A 59 -1.08 7.31 7.28
C ILE A 59 -0.30 6.25 8.08
N ALA A 60 0.83 6.60 8.69
CA ALA A 60 1.59 5.68 9.55
C ALA A 60 0.76 5.20 10.76
N GLY A 61 -0.17 6.01 11.26
CA GLY A 61 -1.13 5.60 12.30
C GLY A 61 -2.14 4.54 11.87
N LEU A 62 -2.16 4.12 10.60
CA LEU A 62 -3.04 3.07 10.08
C LEU A 62 -2.44 1.65 10.21
N GLU A 63 -1.21 1.52 10.71
CA GLU A 63 -0.50 0.23 10.83
C GLU A 63 -1.32 -0.82 11.61
N ASP A 64 -2.14 -0.38 12.59
CA ASP A 64 -3.04 -1.23 13.38
C ASP A 64 -4.14 -1.89 12.52
N LEU A 65 -4.49 -1.30 11.38
CA LEU A 65 -5.54 -1.80 10.47
C LEU A 65 -4.95 -2.72 9.39
N ALA A 66 -3.83 -2.32 8.80
CA ALA A 66 -3.05 -3.09 7.87
C ALA A 66 -1.64 -2.47 7.76
N PRO A 67 -0.61 -3.25 7.38
CA PRO A 67 0.73 -2.71 7.23
C PRO A 67 0.78 -1.51 6.28
N VAL A 68 1.64 -0.54 6.59
CA VAL A 68 1.92 0.62 5.76
C VAL A 68 3.30 0.46 5.12
N ALA A 69 3.33 0.50 3.79
CA ALA A 69 4.57 0.44 3.02
C ALA A 69 5.33 1.77 3.07
N SER A 70 6.61 1.71 2.70
CA SER A 70 7.40 2.90 2.37
C SER A 70 6.70 3.72 1.28
N PRO A 71 6.72 5.07 1.38
CA PRO A 71 6.04 5.93 0.43
C PRO A 71 6.73 5.94 -0.94
N ILE A 72 5.93 6.06 -2.01
CA ILE A 72 6.41 6.33 -3.37
C ILE A 72 6.38 7.84 -3.62
N ALA A 73 7.56 8.40 -3.89
CA ALA A 73 7.73 9.84 -4.06
C ALA A 73 7.12 10.34 -5.39
N TYR A 74 6.64 11.58 -5.36
CA TYR A 74 6.22 12.27 -6.56
C TYR A 74 7.42 12.80 -7.33
N ARG A 75 7.70 12.18 -8.48
CA ARG A 75 8.82 12.50 -9.38
C ARG A 75 8.30 12.86 -10.78
N PRO A 76 7.89 14.12 -11.03
CA PRO A 76 7.22 14.50 -12.28
C PRO A 76 7.99 14.07 -13.54
N GLY A 77 9.31 14.28 -13.57
CA GLY A 77 10.15 13.93 -14.72
C GLY A 77 10.16 12.42 -15.01
N PRO A 78 10.65 11.57 -14.08
CA PRO A 78 10.62 10.11 -14.23
C PRO A 78 9.23 9.54 -14.55
N HIS A 79 8.18 9.94 -13.80
CA HIS A 79 6.82 9.45 -14.02
C HIS A 79 6.29 9.85 -15.39
N ARG A 80 6.51 11.10 -15.83
CA ARG A 80 6.11 11.55 -17.16
C ARG A 80 6.81 10.76 -18.27
N ARG A 81 8.12 10.52 -18.14
CA ARG A 81 8.87 9.70 -19.12
C ARG A 81 8.37 8.27 -19.17
N ALA A 82 7.99 7.69 -18.03
CA ALA A 82 7.43 6.33 -17.95
C ALA A 82 6.13 6.24 -18.77
N THR A 83 5.23 7.21 -18.55
CA THR A 83 3.98 7.33 -19.29
C THR A 83 4.20 7.55 -20.78
N GLU A 84 5.04 8.53 -21.17
CA GLU A 84 5.30 8.87 -22.58
C GLU A 84 5.93 7.71 -23.36
N ARG A 85 6.75 6.89 -22.70
CA ARG A 85 7.43 5.74 -23.32
C ARG A 85 6.67 4.43 -23.16
N ALA A 86 5.55 4.42 -22.43
CA ALA A 86 4.79 3.21 -22.07
C ALA A 86 5.67 2.11 -21.46
N VAL A 87 6.58 2.50 -20.56
CA VAL A 87 7.45 1.56 -19.82
C VAL A 87 7.25 1.71 -18.31
N PRO A 88 7.47 0.64 -17.53
CA PRO A 88 7.50 0.72 -16.07
C PRO A 88 8.50 1.77 -15.56
N LEU A 89 8.18 2.40 -14.43
CA LEU A 89 8.96 3.49 -13.85
C LEU A 89 10.44 3.12 -13.65
N GLN A 90 10.72 1.89 -13.23
CA GLN A 90 12.08 1.38 -13.02
C GLN A 90 12.94 1.34 -14.30
N LEU A 91 12.33 1.45 -15.50
CA LEU A 91 13.04 1.41 -16.78
C LEU A 91 13.37 2.81 -17.36
N VAL A 92 13.01 3.91 -16.68
CA VAL A 92 13.22 5.28 -17.21
C VAL A 92 14.56 5.91 -16.85
N GLY A 93 15.47 5.14 -16.25
CA GLY A 93 16.83 5.56 -15.91
C GLY A 93 16.95 6.44 -14.65
N ASP A 94 15.93 6.47 -13.80
CA ASP A 94 15.99 7.16 -12.51
C ASP A 94 16.30 6.14 -11.39
N ARG A 95 17.49 6.26 -10.80
CA ARG A 95 17.98 5.33 -9.78
C ARG A 95 17.09 5.33 -8.54
N GLN A 96 16.66 6.50 -8.06
CA GLN A 96 15.87 6.60 -6.85
C GLN A 96 14.47 6.02 -7.06
N ALA A 97 13.84 6.30 -8.19
CA ALA A 97 12.54 5.73 -8.53
C ALA A 97 12.60 4.20 -8.65
N ARG A 98 13.71 3.66 -9.16
CA ARG A 98 13.94 2.21 -9.20
C ARG A 98 14.09 1.62 -7.79
N GLU A 99 14.95 2.21 -6.95
CA GLU A 99 15.16 1.76 -5.56
C GLU A 99 13.87 1.83 -4.72
N GLU A 100 13.01 2.82 -4.96
CA GLU A 100 11.69 2.94 -4.33
C GLU A 100 10.76 1.79 -4.72
N VAL A 101 10.71 1.44 -6.02
CA VAL A 101 9.90 0.32 -6.52
C VAL A 101 10.43 -1.03 -6.03
N GLU A 102 11.75 -1.21 -6.00
CA GLU A 102 12.38 -2.43 -5.48
C GLU A 102 12.04 -2.63 -3.98
N ARG A 103 12.17 -1.58 -3.17
CA ARG A 103 11.79 -1.61 -1.75
C ARG A 103 10.31 -1.92 -1.54
N LEU A 104 9.42 -1.27 -2.29
CA LEU A 104 7.99 -1.55 -2.21
C LEU A 104 7.67 -2.99 -2.58
N ALA A 105 8.35 -3.55 -3.59
CA ALA A 105 8.18 -4.94 -3.97
C ALA A 105 8.64 -5.90 -2.87
N GLU A 106 9.78 -5.64 -2.24
CA GLU A 106 10.27 -6.42 -1.09
C GLU A 106 9.29 -6.38 0.08
N GLU A 107 8.80 -5.19 0.45
CA GLU A 107 7.80 -5.02 1.52
C GLU A 107 6.50 -5.75 1.20
N PHE A 108 6.03 -5.69 -0.05
CA PHE A 108 4.83 -6.42 -0.48
C PHE A 108 5.02 -7.94 -0.37
N LEU A 109 6.17 -8.45 -0.83
CA LEU A 109 6.47 -9.88 -0.74
C LEU A 109 6.51 -10.35 0.72
N GLN A 110 7.15 -9.59 1.59
CA GLN A 110 7.31 -9.94 3.00
C GLN A 110 6.03 -9.79 3.81
N ARG A 111 5.29 -8.68 3.61
CA ARG A 111 4.15 -8.33 4.47
C ARG A 111 2.81 -8.85 3.97
N VAL A 112 2.69 -9.13 2.67
CA VAL A 112 1.45 -9.63 2.06
C VAL A 112 1.61 -11.05 1.59
N VAL A 113 2.52 -11.30 0.64
CA VAL A 113 2.61 -12.62 -0.02
C VAL A 113 3.00 -13.72 0.95
N ALA A 114 3.99 -13.49 1.82
CA ALA A 114 4.38 -14.49 2.82
C ALA A 114 3.24 -14.79 3.80
N GLN A 115 2.51 -13.77 4.25
CA GLN A 115 1.39 -13.91 5.19
C GLN A 115 0.21 -14.66 4.56
N ASP A 116 -0.12 -14.36 3.30
CA ASP A 116 -1.17 -15.06 2.57
C ASP A 116 -0.79 -16.51 2.25
N ALA A 117 0.47 -16.77 1.90
CA ALA A 117 0.97 -18.12 1.67
C ALA A 117 0.94 -19.00 2.94
N VAL A 118 1.25 -18.43 4.11
CA VAL A 118 1.08 -19.12 5.41
C VAL A 118 -0.41 -19.38 5.67
N ARG A 119 -1.26 -18.37 5.48
CA ARG A 119 -2.72 -18.49 5.67
C ARG A 119 -3.36 -19.55 4.78
N GLU A 120 -2.87 -19.72 3.56
CA GLU A 120 -3.35 -20.70 2.58
C GLU A 120 -2.68 -22.07 2.73
N GLY A 121 -1.77 -22.24 3.69
CA GLY A 121 -1.05 -23.50 3.92
C GLY A 121 -0.04 -23.85 2.83
N VAL A 122 0.40 -22.86 2.05
CA VAL A 122 1.40 -22.99 0.98
C VAL A 122 2.82 -22.92 1.55
N LEU A 123 3.01 -22.23 2.69
CA LEU A 123 4.26 -22.16 3.44
C LEU A 123 4.02 -22.59 4.90
N GLU A 124 4.96 -23.32 5.48
CA GLU A 124 4.95 -23.65 6.91
C GLU A 124 5.32 -22.40 7.73
N GLU A 125 4.59 -22.19 8.83
CA GLU A 125 4.91 -21.15 9.80
C GLU A 125 6.20 -21.54 10.53
N VAL A 126 7.30 -20.81 10.29
CA VAL A 126 8.56 -21.08 10.99
C VAL A 126 8.41 -20.55 12.40
N ALA A 127 8.10 -21.45 13.34
CA ALA A 127 8.12 -21.15 14.77
C ALA A 127 9.56 -20.89 15.20
N GLU A 128 9.84 -19.65 15.64
CA GLU A 128 11.09 -19.28 16.32
C GLU A 128 10.99 -19.53 17.83
#